data_AF-A0A1G1RQ33-F1
#
_entry.id   AF-A0A1G1RQ33-F1
#
_cell.length_a   1.000
_cell.length_b   1.000
_cell.length_c   1.000
_cell.angle_alpha   90.00
_cell.angle_beta   90.00
_cell.angle_gamma   90.00
#
_symmetry.space_group_name_H-M   'P 1'
#
loop_
_entity.id
_entity.type
_entity.pdbx_description
1 polymer ?
#
loop_
_entity_poly.entity_id
_entity_poly.type
_entity_poly.pdbx_seq_one_letter_code
_entity_poly.pdbx_strand_id
1 'polypeptide(L)'
;MSQDTQPLEPYFSQFDLIYCHFGGVGSEYDGPHYALVWEDNHVDPDITVIPTTSQYTKEFADEFSIGRVSGLPPFDTILSVKKLMRISRKRVIPHQTGRYVRGHLHTRQHAFVRERILNAMAIWLYGEIPLDYYVRNEINVALPVDFLTHYPAMRFWPVRDVHWDRANNQLHYRKWTENSLRTLQLKNPNVLTKNVHKIHEIYNKMFSNDQQKIQDATTEFNRLYV
;
A
#
# COMPACT_ATOMS: atom_id res chain seq x y z
N MET A 1 47.34 -12.29 22.69
CA MET A 1 46.36 -11.24 23.03
C MET A 1 45.45 -11.07 21.84
N SER A 2 44.33 -11.79 21.84
CA SER A 2 43.25 -11.60 20.86
C SER A 2 42.60 -10.26 21.16
N GLN A 3 42.77 -9.28 20.28
CA GLN A 3 41.99 -8.05 20.35
C GLN A 3 40.55 -8.42 19.99
N ASP A 4 39.67 -8.36 20.97
CA ASP A 4 38.23 -8.39 20.75
C ASP A 4 37.87 -7.18 19.89
N THR A 5 37.74 -7.38 18.58
CA THR A 5 37.11 -6.41 17.67
C THR A 5 35.67 -6.24 18.14
N GLN A 6 35.39 -5.17 18.87
CA GLN A 6 34.02 -4.77 19.11
C GLN A 6 33.30 -4.61 17.75
N PRO A 7 32.08 -5.16 17.60
CA PRO A 7 31.34 -5.01 16.36
C PRO A 7 31.10 -3.52 16.11
N LEU A 8 31.58 -3.03 14.98
CA LEU A 8 31.39 -1.65 14.57
C LEU A 8 29.91 -1.46 14.20
N GLU A 9 29.21 -0.67 15.01
CA GLU A 9 27.78 -0.41 14.82
C GLU A 9 27.53 0.46 13.57
N PRO A 10 26.42 0.24 12.84
CA PRO A 10 26.05 1.10 11.72
C PRO A 10 25.77 2.53 12.19
N TYR A 11 25.96 3.51 11.30
CA TYR A 11 25.73 4.92 11.61
C TYR A 11 24.25 5.24 11.77
N PHE A 12 23.40 4.50 11.07
CA PHE A 12 21.96 4.62 11.08
C PHE A 12 21.30 3.29 11.36
N SER A 13 20.21 3.31 12.12
CA SER A 13 19.37 2.14 12.31
C SER A 13 18.31 2.03 11.20
N GLN A 14 17.86 0.81 10.93
CA GLN A 14 16.69 0.61 10.07
C GLN A 14 15.49 1.40 10.64
N PHE A 15 14.74 2.07 9.76
CA PHE A 15 13.61 2.96 10.06
C PHE A 15 13.97 4.36 10.57
N ASP A 16 15.25 4.71 10.71
CA ASP A 16 15.63 6.11 10.93
C ASP A 16 15.22 6.97 9.73
N LEU A 17 14.65 8.14 9.99
CA LEU A 17 14.38 9.13 8.95
C LEU A 17 15.50 10.15 8.93
N ILE A 18 16.14 10.28 7.77
CA ILE A 18 17.25 11.21 7.53
C ILE A 18 16.86 12.25 6.49
N TYR A 19 17.63 13.34 6.44
CA TYR A 19 17.53 14.33 5.37
C TYR A 19 18.79 14.24 4.52
N CYS A 20 18.66 14.07 3.20
CA CYS A 20 19.79 13.82 2.31
C CYS A 20 19.62 14.48 0.94
N HIS A 21 20.73 14.67 0.24
CA HIS A 21 20.73 15.21 -1.12
C HIS A 21 20.72 14.07 -2.14
N PHE A 22 19.60 13.90 -2.83
CA PHE A 22 19.50 13.02 -3.99
C PHE A 22 20.12 13.70 -5.23
N GLY A 23 20.69 12.93 -6.14
CA GLY A 23 21.29 13.45 -7.37
C GLY A 23 20.72 12.72 -8.58
N GLY A 24 19.41 12.55 -8.58
CA GLY A 24 18.72 11.74 -9.58
C GLY A 24 18.69 12.38 -10.95
N VAL A 25 18.51 11.56 -11.98
CA VAL A 25 18.32 11.99 -13.36
C VAL A 25 16.95 11.53 -13.86
N GLY A 26 16.23 12.38 -14.59
CA GLY A 26 14.92 12.03 -15.15
C GLY A 26 13.80 12.03 -14.11
N SER A 27 13.20 10.87 -13.83
CA SER A 27 12.04 10.72 -12.92
C SER A 27 12.43 10.39 -11.46
N GLU A 28 13.73 10.27 -11.20
CA GLU A 28 14.29 10.09 -9.87
C GLU A 28 14.13 11.35 -9.01
N TYR A 29 14.27 11.20 -7.69
CA TYR A 29 14.33 12.37 -6.82
C TYR A 29 15.63 13.12 -7.05
N ASP A 30 15.54 14.44 -7.11
CA ASP A 30 16.70 15.32 -7.19
C ASP A 30 16.62 16.38 -6.08
N GLY A 31 17.78 16.75 -5.56
CA GLY A 31 17.92 17.73 -4.47
C GLY A 31 17.67 17.18 -3.07
N PRO A 32 17.59 18.08 -2.07
CA PRO A 32 17.38 17.73 -0.66
C PRO A 32 15.99 17.13 -0.39
N HIS A 33 15.95 15.96 0.24
CA HIS A 33 14.71 15.28 0.58
C HIS A 33 14.83 14.39 1.82
N TYR A 34 13.70 14.07 2.45
CA TYR A 34 13.67 13.11 3.55
C TYR A 34 13.64 11.67 3.03
N ALA A 35 14.32 10.76 3.71
CA ALA A 35 14.38 9.36 3.34
C ALA A 35 14.40 8.45 4.57
N LEU A 36 13.77 7.29 4.46
CA LEU A 36 13.81 6.24 5.46
C LEU A 36 15.01 5.33 5.18
N VAL A 37 15.84 5.12 6.20
CA VAL A 37 16.94 4.15 6.14
C VAL A 37 16.35 2.74 6.14
N TRP A 38 16.61 1.99 5.09
CA TRP A 38 16.23 0.58 4.98
C TRP A 38 17.36 -0.34 5.42
N GLU A 39 18.59 -0.03 5.00
CA GLU A 39 19.78 -0.80 5.33
C GLU A 39 20.99 0.13 5.44
N ASP A 40 21.79 -0.07 6.49
CA ASP A 40 23.11 0.54 6.66
C ASP A 40 24.06 -0.54 7.21
N ASN A 41 25.26 -0.60 6.65
CA ASN A 41 26.32 -1.48 7.09
C ASN A 41 27.58 -0.65 7.27
N HIS A 42 28.16 -0.63 8.48
CA HIS A 42 29.36 0.14 8.81
C HIS A 42 30.48 0.09 7.75
N VAL A 43 30.70 -1.07 7.13
CA VAL A 43 31.77 -1.27 6.14
C VAL A 43 31.49 -0.56 4.81
N ASP A 44 30.22 -0.46 4.43
CA ASP A 44 29.82 0.08 3.14
C ASP A 44 29.63 1.61 3.24
N PRO A 45 30.30 2.44 2.43
CA PRO A 45 30.10 3.89 2.47
C PRO A 45 28.70 4.34 2.03
N ASP A 46 27.93 3.45 1.40
CA ASP A 46 26.60 3.73 0.88
C ASP A 46 25.52 3.04 1.72
N ILE A 47 24.40 3.73 1.88
CA ILE A 47 23.21 3.26 2.60
C ILE A 47 22.04 3.07 1.65
N THR A 48 21.19 2.09 1.92
CA THR A 48 19.94 1.88 1.18
C THR A 48 18.84 2.67 1.84
N VAL A 49 18.19 3.54 1.07
CA VAL A 49 17.14 4.42 1.54
C VAL A 49 15.89 4.33 0.68
N ILE A 50 14.75 4.60 1.31
CA ILE A 50 13.45 4.75 0.65
C ILE A 50 13.08 6.23 0.72
N PRO A 51 13.06 6.96 -0.40
CA PRO A 51 12.65 8.34 -0.42
C PRO A 51 11.22 8.51 0.10
N THR A 52 10.98 9.64 0.75
CA THR A 52 9.65 9.99 1.23
C THR A 52 9.00 11.05 0.32
N THR A 53 7.75 11.45 0.60
CA THR A 53 7.11 12.66 0.10
C THR A 53 5.99 13.06 1.06
N SER A 54 5.64 14.34 1.08
CA SER A 54 4.47 14.85 1.81
C SER A 54 3.33 15.28 0.87
N GLN A 55 3.54 15.19 -0.44
CA GLN A 55 2.50 15.51 -1.41
C GLN A 55 1.44 14.41 -1.36
N TYR A 56 0.18 14.80 -1.30
CA TYR A 56 -0.91 13.82 -1.33
C TYR A 56 -0.83 12.98 -2.60
N THR A 57 -0.69 11.67 -2.43
CA THR A 57 -0.77 10.72 -3.52
C THR A 57 -1.85 9.69 -3.22
N LYS A 58 -2.50 9.20 -4.28
CA LYS A 58 -3.37 8.04 -4.15
C LYS A 58 -2.52 6.87 -3.64
N GLU A 59 -2.98 6.14 -2.64
CA GLU A 59 -2.22 5.01 -2.13
C GLU A 59 -2.11 3.89 -3.17
N PHE A 60 -0.88 3.41 -3.39
CA PHE A 60 -0.52 2.29 -4.26
C PHE A 60 0.20 1.19 -3.47
N ALA A 61 0.47 0.06 -4.12
CA ALA A 61 1.15 -1.07 -3.49
C ALA A 61 2.57 -0.71 -3.02
N ASP A 62 3.24 0.11 -3.82
CA ASP A 62 4.64 0.56 -3.73
C ASP A 62 4.81 1.99 -3.19
N GLU A 63 3.70 2.69 -2.95
CA GLU A 63 3.68 4.06 -2.46
C GLU A 63 2.56 4.26 -1.43
N PHE A 64 2.93 4.45 -0.16
CA PHE A 64 1.97 4.44 0.94
C PHE A 64 2.35 5.34 2.11
N SER A 65 1.34 5.82 2.83
CA SER A 65 1.52 6.66 4.02
C SER A 65 1.94 5.84 5.24
N ILE A 66 2.91 6.35 5.99
CA ILE A 66 3.26 5.89 7.34
C ILE A 66 2.73 6.84 8.41
N GLY A 67 1.86 7.78 8.02
CA GLY A 67 1.30 8.82 8.87
C GLY A 67 2.31 9.92 9.20
N ARG A 68 1.99 10.71 10.23
CA ARG A 68 2.88 11.76 10.72
C ARG A 68 4.00 11.17 11.55
N VAL A 69 5.22 11.65 11.32
CA VAL A 69 6.40 11.19 12.05
C VAL A 69 6.95 12.31 12.91
N SER A 70 7.23 12.01 14.18
CA SER A 70 7.83 12.97 15.11
C SER A 70 9.18 13.44 14.58
N GLY A 71 9.40 14.76 14.59
CA GLY A 71 10.62 15.41 14.10
C GLY A 71 10.63 15.77 12.62
N LEU A 72 9.64 15.29 11.85
CA LEU A 72 9.38 15.76 10.49
C LEU A 72 8.32 16.88 10.46
N PRO A 73 8.17 17.61 9.33
CA PRO A 73 7.08 18.55 9.15
C PRO A 73 5.70 17.93 9.45
N PRO A 74 4.68 18.73 9.83
CA PRO A 74 3.41 18.24 10.38
C PRO A 74 2.44 17.67 9.33
N PHE A 75 2.98 17.01 8.31
CA PHE A 75 2.26 16.37 7.22
C PHE A 75 2.46 14.85 7.29
N ASP A 76 1.58 14.12 6.62
CA ASP A 76 1.77 12.69 6.45
C ASP A 76 3.04 12.42 5.64
N THR A 77 3.80 11.42 6.08
CA THR A 77 4.99 10.95 5.39
C THR A 77 4.61 9.75 4.54
N ILE A 78 4.84 9.85 3.23
CA ILE A 78 4.55 8.79 2.26
C ILE A 78 5.88 8.20 1.82
N LEU A 79 6.01 6.88 1.86
CA LEU A 79 7.19 6.16 1.38
C LEU A 79 7.01 5.75 -0.09
N SER A 80 8.04 5.91 -0.91
CA SER A 80 8.06 5.48 -2.32
C SER A 80 9.03 4.32 -2.52
N VAL A 81 8.57 3.08 -2.29
CA VAL A 81 9.41 1.87 -2.35
C VAL A 81 9.92 1.59 -3.76
N LYS A 82 9.15 1.92 -4.81
CA LYS A 82 9.59 1.85 -6.21
C LYS A 82 10.80 2.73 -6.55
N LYS A 83 11.11 3.70 -5.66
CA LYS A 83 12.26 4.61 -5.77
C LYS A 83 13.34 4.29 -4.73
N LEU A 84 13.31 3.08 -4.14
CA LEU A 84 14.37 2.60 -3.26
C LEU A 84 15.71 2.65 -4.00
N MET A 85 16.72 3.18 -3.32
CA MET A 85 18.03 3.42 -3.93
C MET A 85 19.14 3.43 -2.89
N ARG A 86 20.38 3.36 -3.39
CA ARG A 86 21.58 3.49 -2.57
C ARG A 86 22.13 4.91 -2.70
N ILE A 87 22.49 5.51 -1.58
CA ILE A 87 23.14 6.83 -1.52
C ILE A 87 24.40 6.77 -0.67
N SER A 88 25.41 7.54 -1.02
CA SER A 88 26.57 7.73 -0.13
C SER A 88 26.18 8.42 1.16
N ARG A 89 26.71 7.97 2.31
CA ARG A 89 26.50 8.65 3.61
C ARG A 89 26.90 10.12 3.61
N LYS A 90 27.83 10.52 2.73
CA LYS A 90 28.23 11.93 2.56
C LYS A 90 27.09 12.83 2.09
N ARG A 91 26.03 12.26 1.50
CA ARG A 91 24.84 12.99 1.07
C ARG A 91 23.86 13.26 2.21
N VAL A 92 24.06 12.69 3.39
CA VAL A 92 23.20 12.93 4.55
C VAL A 92 23.54 14.29 5.17
N ILE A 93 22.53 15.13 5.31
CA ILE A 93 22.65 16.53 5.74
C ILE A 93 22.32 16.63 7.24
N PRO A 94 23.27 17.07 8.09
CA PRO A 94 23.02 17.23 9.52
C PRO A 94 22.01 18.36 9.80
N HIS A 95 21.26 18.26 10.90
CA HIS A 95 20.40 19.33 11.39
C HIS A 95 21.25 20.48 11.93
N GLN A 96 20.62 21.63 12.15
CA GLN A 96 21.25 22.76 12.84
C GLN A 96 21.82 22.35 14.22
N THR A 97 21.20 21.36 14.87
CA THR A 97 21.66 20.79 16.14
C THR A 97 22.78 19.75 15.98
N GLY A 98 23.33 19.56 14.78
CA GLY A 98 24.35 18.55 14.45
C GLY A 98 23.85 17.11 14.33
N ARG A 99 22.56 16.85 14.59
CA ARG A 99 21.98 15.49 14.51
C ARG A 99 21.62 15.12 13.07
N TYR A 100 21.97 13.91 12.64
CA TYR A 100 21.64 13.43 11.29
C TYR A 100 20.20 12.90 11.19
N VAL A 101 19.76 12.13 12.19
CA VAL A 101 18.39 11.59 12.25
C VAL A 101 17.40 12.71 12.56
N ARG A 102 16.35 12.80 11.75
CA ARG A 102 15.32 13.84 11.79
C ARG A 102 14.00 13.35 12.32
N GLY A 103 13.70 12.07 12.17
CA GLY A 103 12.47 11.51 12.71
C GLY A 103 12.64 10.07 13.14
N HIS A 104 11.80 9.70 14.10
CA HIS A 104 11.73 8.34 14.63
C HIS A 104 10.32 7.81 14.49
N LEU A 105 10.20 6.67 13.81
CA LEU A 105 8.97 5.91 13.84
C LEU A 105 8.76 5.30 15.22
N HIS A 106 7.52 5.34 15.72
CA HIS A 106 7.17 4.68 16.95
C HIS A 106 7.37 3.16 16.78
N THR A 107 7.88 2.44 17.78
CA THR A 107 8.19 0.99 17.66
C THR A 107 6.98 0.17 17.22
N ARG A 108 5.77 0.55 17.65
CA ARG A 108 4.50 -0.07 17.21
C ARG A 108 4.26 0.03 15.70
N GLN A 109 4.79 1.06 15.04
CA GLN A 109 4.69 1.24 13.59
C GLN A 109 5.73 0.41 12.83
N HIS A 110 6.85 0.01 13.46
CA HIS A 110 7.94 -0.70 12.78
C HIS A 110 7.45 -1.99 12.11
N ALA A 111 6.66 -2.81 12.82
CA ALA A 111 6.12 -4.05 12.27
C ALA A 111 5.24 -3.82 11.03
N PHE A 112 4.33 -2.83 11.11
CA PHE A 112 3.47 -2.45 9.99
C PHE A 112 4.26 -1.92 8.80
N VAL A 113 5.18 -0.97 9.04
CA VAL A 113 6.00 -0.35 7.98
C VAL A 113 6.88 -1.41 7.34
N ARG A 114 7.50 -2.30 8.12
CA ARG A 114 8.30 -3.40 7.61
C ARG A 114 7.49 -4.32 6.71
N GLU A 115 6.32 -4.77 7.16
CA GLU A 115 5.45 -5.64 6.36
C GLU A 115 5.03 -4.94 5.06
N ARG A 116 4.67 -3.65 5.12
CA ARG A 116 4.26 -2.88 3.93
C ARG A 116 5.41 -2.69 2.94
N ILE A 117 6.63 -2.41 3.40
CA ILE A 117 7.82 -2.32 2.53
C ILE A 117 8.11 -3.67 1.87
N LEU A 118 8.08 -4.77 2.63
CA LEU A 118 8.34 -6.11 2.07
C LEU A 118 7.28 -6.51 1.04
N ASN A 119 6.00 -6.22 1.31
CA ASN A 119 4.91 -6.45 0.35
C ASN A 119 5.09 -5.61 -0.91
N ALA A 120 5.45 -4.33 -0.76
CA ALA A 120 5.75 -3.43 -1.87
C ALA A 120 6.91 -3.96 -2.73
N MET A 121 7.99 -4.45 -2.09
CA MET A 121 9.12 -5.08 -2.77
C MET A 121 8.72 -6.35 -3.50
N ALA A 122 7.93 -7.23 -2.88
CA ALA A 122 7.42 -8.44 -3.53
C ALA A 122 6.67 -8.11 -4.82
N ILE A 123 5.80 -7.10 -4.77
CA ILE A 123 5.00 -6.67 -5.92
C ILE A 123 5.88 -6.00 -6.99
N TRP A 124 6.73 -5.05 -6.60
CA TRP A 124 7.49 -4.22 -7.55
C TRP A 124 8.74 -4.90 -8.10
N LEU A 125 9.54 -5.58 -7.27
CA LEU A 125 10.78 -6.25 -7.69
C LEU A 125 10.54 -7.65 -8.24
N TYR A 126 9.64 -8.41 -7.63
CA TYR A 126 9.42 -9.82 -7.96
C TYR A 126 8.17 -10.06 -8.81
N GLY A 127 7.43 -9.00 -9.15
CA GLY A 127 6.26 -9.08 -10.03
C GLY A 127 5.07 -9.79 -9.39
N GLU A 128 5.02 -9.89 -8.06
CA GLU A 128 3.90 -10.53 -7.38
C GLU A 128 2.61 -9.72 -7.50
N ILE A 129 1.49 -10.42 -7.52
CA ILE A 129 0.19 -9.81 -7.76
C ILE A 129 -0.48 -9.52 -6.41
N PRO A 130 -0.94 -8.28 -6.17
CA PRO A 130 -1.66 -7.95 -4.94
C PRO A 130 -3.05 -8.58 -4.91
N LEU A 131 -3.53 -8.90 -3.71
CA LEU A 131 -4.87 -9.44 -3.49
C LEU A 131 -5.97 -8.59 -4.13
N ASP A 132 -5.85 -7.26 -4.08
CA ASP A 132 -6.80 -6.32 -4.72
C ASP A 132 -6.99 -6.60 -6.22
N TYR A 133 -5.93 -7.04 -6.92
CA TYR A 133 -6.02 -7.33 -8.36
C TYR A 133 -6.90 -8.56 -8.61
N TYR A 134 -6.65 -9.68 -7.92
CA TYR A 134 -7.45 -10.90 -8.07
C TYR A 134 -8.90 -10.67 -7.71
N VAL A 135 -9.10 -9.96 -6.60
CA VAL A 135 -10.41 -9.55 -6.14
C VAL A 135 -11.12 -8.80 -7.27
N ARG A 136 -10.61 -7.65 -7.72
CA ARG A 136 -11.28 -6.84 -8.77
C ARG A 136 -11.50 -7.58 -10.09
N ASN A 137 -10.53 -8.36 -10.55
CA ASN A 137 -10.55 -8.90 -11.91
C ASN A 137 -11.22 -10.27 -12.00
N GLU A 138 -11.09 -11.12 -10.97
CA GLU A 138 -11.60 -12.50 -11.01
C GLU A 138 -12.90 -12.68 -10.23
N ILE A 139 -13.13 -11.89 -9.17
CA ILE A 139 -14.32 -11.99 -8.30
C ILE A 139 -15.37 -10.92 -8.66
N ASN A 140 -15.12 -10.11 -9.70
CA ASN A 140 -15.81 -8.88 -10.16
C ASN A 140 -17.34 -8.82 -10.00
N VAL A 141 -18.05 -9.96 -9.94
CA VAL A 141 -19.51 -10.06 -9.77
C VAL A 141 -19.98 -9.94 -8.31
N ALA A 142 -19.12 -10.23 -7.31
CA ALA A 142 -19.49 -10.26 -5.89
C ALA A 142 -18.86 -9.13 -5.07
N LEU A 143 -18.19 -8.17 -5.72
CA LEU A 143 -17.36 -7.23 -4.99
C LEU A 143 -18.06 -5.94 -4.59
N PRO A 144 -18.19 -5.69 -3.27
CA PRO A 144 -18.48 -4.36 -2.81
C PRO A 144 -17.40 -3.41 -3.30
N VAL A 145 -17.82 -2.22 -3.71
CA VAL A 145 -17.00 -1.00 -3.67
C VAL A 145 -16.26 -0.88 -2.31
N ASP A 146 -16.78 -1.55 -1.27
CA ASP A 146 -16.29 -1.65 0.10
C ASP A 146 -15.33 -2.82 0.47
N PHE A 147 -14.90 -3.74 -0.41
CA PHE A 147 -13.87 -4.73 0.01
C PHE A 147 -12.58 -4.02 0.46
N LEU A 148 -12.26 -2.93 -0.24
CA LEU A 148 -11.19 -1.98 0.10
C LEU A 148 -11.44 -1.28 1.44
N THR A 149 -12.70 -1.04 1.79
CA THR A 149 -13.11 -0.37 3.04
C THR A 149 -13.05 -1.34 4.22
N HIS A 150 -13.40 -2.62 4.02
CA HIS A 150 -13.43 -3.63 5.07
C HIS A 150 -12.07 -4.27 5.33
N TYR A 151 -11.22 -4.40 4.31
CA TYR A 151 -9.92 -5.03 4.40
C TYR A 151 -8.77 -4.14 3.85
N PRO A 152 -8.66 -2.86 4.27
CA PRO A 152 -7.70 -1.91 3.70
C PRO A 152 -6.25 -2.38 3.85
N ALA A 153 -5.92 -3.02 4.98
CA ALA A 153 -4.58 -3.56 5.23
C ALA A 153 -4.20 -4.74 4.32
N MET A 154 -5.18 -5.50 3.82
CA MET A 154 -4.96 -6.70 3.00
C MET A 154 -4.86 -6.40 1.51
N ARG A 155 -5.31 -5.21 1.10
CA ARG A 155 -5.37 -4.77 -0.29
C ARG A 155 -4.08 -5.04 -1.06
N PHE A 156 -2.96 -4.76 -0.42
CA PHE A 156 -1.62 -4.82 -1.03
C PHE A 156 -0.82 -6.03 -0.57
N TRP A 157 -1.47 -7.08 -0.06
CA TRP A 157 -0.78 -8.34 0.22
C TRP A 157 -0.46 -9.07 -1.08
N PRO A 158 0.81 -9.43 -1.34
CA PRO A 158 1.18 -10.30 -2.44
C PRO A 158 0.65 -11.71 -2.17
N VAL A 159 -0.10 -12.26 -3.13
CA VAL A 159 -0.77 -13.55 -2.98
C VAL A 159 -0.61 -14.45 -4.19
N ARG A 160 -0.70 -15.76 -3.94
CA ARG A 160 -0.60 -16.87 -4.88
C ARG A 160 -1.73 -17.86 -4.64
N ASP A 161 -1.93 -18.77 -5.60
CA ASP A 161 -2.91 -19.86 -5.52
C ASP A 161 -4.29 -19.35 -5.06
N VAL A 162 -4.78 -18.30 -5.73
CA VAL A 162 -6.03 -17.65 -5.39
C VAL A 162 -7.19 -18.44 -6.00
N HIS A 163 -8.17 -18.80 -5.16
CA HIS A 163 -9.36 -19.52 -5.58
C HIS A 163 -10.59 -18.97 -4.84
N TRP A 164 -11.65 -18.66 -5.58
CA TRP A 164 -12.90 -18.19 -5.02
C TRP A 164 -13.95 -19.31 -5.01
N ASP A 165 -14.34 -19.74 -3.82
CA ASP A 165 -15.50 -20.60 -3.62
C ASP A 165 -16.77 -19.74 -3.59
N ARG A 166 -17.51 -19.77 -4.70
CA ARG A 166 -18.76 -19.03 -4.88
C ARG A 166 -19.89 -19.55 -3.98
N ALA A 167 -19.92 -20.84 -3.66
CA ALA A 167 -21.02 -21.43 -2.89
C ALA A 167 -21.00 -20.96 -1.44
N ASN A 168 -19.80 -20.89 -0.85
CA ASN A 168 -19.60 -20.44 0.53
C ASN A 168 -19.17 -18.97 0.63
N ASN A 169 -18.97 -18.30 -0.50
CA ASN A 169 -18.43 -16.94 -0.61
C ASN A 169 -17.09 -16.76 0.12
N GLN A 170 -16.19 -17.71 -0.09
CA GLN A 170 -14.89 -17.77 0.57
C GLN A 170 -13.77 -17.57 -0.45
N LEU A 171 -12.83 -16.70 -0.12
CA LEU A 171 -11.62 -16.50 -0.90
C LEU A 171 -10.49 -17.28 -0.25
N HIS A 172 -10.02 -18.30 -0.94
CA HIS A 172 -8.82 -19.02 -0.58
C HIS A 172 -7.62 -18.37 -1.27
N TYR A 173 -6.56 -18.14 -0.51
CA TYR A 173 -5.34 -17.52 -1.03
C TYR A 173 -4.14 -17.95 -0.20
N ARG A 174 -2.96 -17.93 -0.81
CA ARG A 174 -1.69 -18.11 -0.12
C ARG A 174 -0.93 -16.80 -0.13
N LYS A 175 -0.45 -16.31 1.03
CA LYS A 175 0.47 -15.16 1.05
C LYS A 175 1.79 -15.58 0.40
N TRP A 176 2.45 -14.69 -0.35
CA TRP A 176 3.75 -14.99 -0.99
C TRP A 176 4.80 -15.56 -0.01
N THR A 177 4.82 -15.08 1.23
CA THR A 177 5.79 -15.51 2.25
C THR A 177 5.41 -16.82 2.97
N GLU A 178 4.22 -17.36 2.73
CA GLU A 178 3.67 -18.47 3.51
C GLU A 178 3.35 -19.66 2.61
N ASN A 179 3.49 -20.87 3.15
CA ASN A 179 3.15 -22.10 2.43
C ASN A 179 1.70 -22.56 2.70
N SER A 180 1.07 -22.05 3.75
CA SER A 180 -0.29 -22.43 4.14
C SER A 180 -1.34 -21.67 3.35
N LEU A 181 -2.38 -22.38 2.92
CA LEU A 181 -3.58 -21.78 2.36
C LEU A 181 -4.36 -21.07 3.47
N ARG A 182 -4.78 -19.83 3.22
CA ARG A 182 -5.65 -19.05 4.09
C ARG A 182 -7.02 -18.92 3.45
N THR A 183 -8.03 -18.76 4.30
CA THR A 183 -9.41 -18.52 3.87
C THR A 183 -9.88 -17.19 4.42
N LEU A 184 -10.40 -16.34 3.54
CA LEU A 184 -11.07 -15.10 3.89
C LEU A 184 -12.55 -15.24 3.57
N GLN A 185 -13.40 -15.12 4.59
CA GLN A 185 -14.82 -14.99 4.36
C GLN A 185 -15.10 -13.62 3.74
N LEU A 186 -15.53 -13.63 2.48
CA LEU A 186 -15.99 -12.40 1.86
C LEU A 186 -17.31 -12.03 2.51
N LYS A 187 -17.36 -10.81 3.06
CA LYS A 187 -18.64 -10.25 3.47
C LYS A 187 -19.35 -9.90 2.18
N ASN A 188 -20.48 -10.56 1.91
CA ASN A 188 -21.42 -9.99 0.97
C ASN A 188 -21.77 -8.62 1.53
N PRO A 189 -21.50 -7.52 0.79
CA PRO A 189 -22.29 -6.35 1.05
C PRO A 189 -23.72 -6.84 0.80
N ASN A 190 -24.65 -6.43 1.65
CA ASN A 190 -25.99 -6.31 1.12
C ASN A 190 -25.86 -5.32 -0.05
N VAL A 191 -25.74 -5.86 -1.27
CA VAL A 191 -25.76 -5.11 -2.50
C VAL A 191 -27.06 -4.30 -2.41
N LEU A 192 -26.98 -3.00 -2.74
CA LEU A 192 -28.07 -2.18 -3.30
C LEU A 192 -28.76 -1.09 -2.46
N THR A 193 -28.54 -0.93 -1.15
CA THR A 193 -29.41 0.04 -0.42
C THR A 193 -29.12 1.53 -0.69
N LYS A 194 -27.92 1.93 -1.12
CA LYS A 194 -27.62 3.38 -1.29
C LYS A 194 -27.82 3.96 -2.68
N ASN A 195 -27.90 3.14 -3.74
CA ASN A 195 -28.04 3.64 -5.12
C ASN A 195 -29.13 2.97 -5.95
N VAL A 196 -29.89 2.00 -5.42
CA VAL A 196 -31.04 1.44 -6.15
C VAL A 196 -32.05 2.50 -6.53
N HIS A 197 -32.34 3.44 -5.63
CA HIS A 197 -33.24 4.54 -5.95
C HIS A 197 -32.69 5.39 -7.10
N LYS A 198 -31.40 5.73 -7.11
CA LYS A 198 -30.78 6.50 -8.21
C LYS A 198 -30.76 5.74 -9.54
N ILE A 199 -30.45 4.44 -9.52
CA ILE A 199 -30.46 3.60 -10.72
C ILE A 199 -31.90 3.46 -11.24
N HIS A 200 -32.87 3.19 -10.36
CA HIS A 200 -34.30 3.13 -10.71
C HIS A 200 -34.82 4.47 -11.25
N GLU A 201 -34.40 5.60 -10.68
CA GLU A 201 -34.75 6.95 -11.14
C GLU A 201 -34.17 7.26 -12.53
N ILE A 202 -32.93 6.83 -12.79
CA ILE A 202 -32.30 6.96 -14.11
C ILE A 202 -33.00 6.06 -15.14
N TYR A 203 -33.33 4.82 -14.77
CA TYR A 203 -34.09 3.89 -15.62
C TYR A 203 -35.47 4.45 -15.99
N ASN A 204 -36.22 4.96 -15.02
CA ASN A 204 -37.54 5.57 -15.25
C ASN A 204 -37.44 6.84 -16.11
N LYS A 205 -36.35 7.62 -15.98
CA LYS A 205 -36.10 8.80 -16.82
C LYS A 205 -35.74 8.44 -18.28
N MET A 206 -35.09 7.30 -18.53
CA MET A 206 -34.73 6.87 -19.89
C MET A 206 -35.93 6.36 -20.71
N PHE A 207 -36.96 5.81 -20.05
CA PHE A 207 -38.14 5.23 -20.72
C PHE A 207 -39.43 6.02 -20.50
N SER A 208 -39.34 7.29 -20.10
CA SER A 208 -40.46 8.15 -19.65
C SER A 208 -41.64 8.28 -20.64
N ASN A 209 -41.47 7.88 -21.89
CA ASN A 209 -42.46 8.06 -22.96
C ASN A 209 -43.17 6.75 -23.39
N ASP A 210 -42.83 5.61 -22.77
CA ASP A 210 -43.36 4.29 -23.16
C ASP A 210 -43.65 3.43 -21.91
N GLN A 211 -44.93 3.39 -21.51
CA GLN A 211 -45.41 2.71 -20.31
C GLN A 211 -45.10 1.20 -20.30
N GLN A 212 -45.10 0.56 -21.47
CA GLN A 212 -44.85 -0.87 -21.57
C GLN A 212 -43.37 -1.18 -21.27
N LYS A 213 -42.46 -0.36 -21.82
CA LYS A 213 -41.01 -0.49 -21.55
C LYS A 213 -40.64 -0.18 -20.11
N ILE A 214 -41.36 0.73 -19.45
CA ILE A 214 -41.20 0.98 -18.02
C ILE A 214 -41.55 -0.27 -17.21
N GLN A 215 -42.65 -0.95 -17.55
CA GLN A 215 -43.06 -2.19 -16.88
C GLN A 215 -42.09 -3.35 -17.12
N ASP A 216 -41.64 -3.55 -18.35
CA ASP A 216 -40.68 -4.61 -18.68
C ASP A 216 -39.33 -4.34 -18.00
N ALA A 217 -38.85 -3.09 -18.03
CA ALA A 217 -37.62 -2.69 -17.36
C ALA A 217 -37.72 -2.79 -15.82
N THR A 218 -38.88 -2.45 -15.24
CA THR A 218 -39.12 -2.59 -13.79
C THR A 218 -39.17 -4.06 -13.37
N THR A 219 -39.75 -4.92 -14.21
CA THR A 219 -39.79 -6.36 -13.96
C THR A 219 -38.40 -6.97 -14.01
N GLU A 220 -37.60 -6.60 -15.02
CA GLU A 220 -36.22 -7.05 -15.15
C GLU A 220 -35.33 -6.49 -14.03
N PHE A 221 -35.56 -5.25 -13.60
CA PHE A 221 -34.89 -4.65 -12.45
C PHE A 221 -35.20 -5.42 -11.17
N ASN A 222 -36.47 -5.69 -10.89
CA ASN A 222 -36.86 -6.46 -9.70
C ASN A 222 -36.27 -7.88 -9.74
N ARG A 223 -36.21 -8.52 -10.91
CA ARG A 223 -35.57 -9.84 -11.08
C ARG A 223 -34.08 -9.84 -10.72
N LEU A 224 -33.37 -8.75 -11.00
CA LEU A 224 -31.92 -8.64 -10.83
C LEU A 224 -31.50 -8.10 -9.45
N TYR A 225 -32.38 -7.36 -8.77
CA TYR A 225 -32.00 -6.50 -7.65
C TYR A 225 -32.87 -6.66 -6.38
N VAL A 226 -33.96 -7.44 -6.41
CA VAL A 226 -34.84 -7.74 -5.26
C VAL A 226 -34.86 -9.23 -5.01
#